data_AF-A0A7Y4U5G4-F1
#
_entry.id   AF-A0A7Y4U5G4-F1
#
_cell.length_a   1.000
_cell.length_b   1.000
_cell.length_c   1.000
_cell.angle_alpha   90.00
_cell.angle_beta   90.00
_cell.angle_gamma   90.00
#
_symmetry.space_group_name_H-M   'P 1'
#
loop_
_entity.id
_entity.type
_entity.pdbx_description
1 polymer ?
#
loop_
_entity_poly.entity_id
_entity_poly.type
_entity_poly.pdbx_seq_one_letter_code
_entity_poly.pdbx_strand_id
1 'polypeptide(L)'
;MSEVAVKVVEMEAPEQKSLFSSSRILLVGAAVVLLVMLGRQAGAYLPQFVAWVESLGVWGPVVFVVGYVVAAVAFVPGSILTLAAGAIFGLGKGVVTVFIAAMLG
;
A
#
# COMPACT_ATOMS: atom_id res chain seq x y z
N MET A 1 -2.61 41.50 56.22
CA MET A 1 -1.98 41.81 54.91
C MET A 1 -0.74 40.92 54.73
N SER A 2 -0.92 39.63 54.40
CA SER A 2 0.19 38.77 53.90
C SER A 2 -0.27 37.40 53.37
N GLU A 3 -1.43 36.87 53.75
CA GLU A 3 -1.83 35.50 53.36
C GLU A 3 -2.66 35.35 52.06
N VAL A 4 -3.05 36.44 51.41
CA VAL A 4 -4.00 36.38 50.27
C VAL A 4 -3.32 36.42 48.89
N ALA A 5 -2.03 36.79 48.81
CA ALA A 5 -1.39 37.12 47.53
C ALA A 5 -0.60 35.98 46.84
N VAL A 6 -0.46 34.80 47.47
CA VAL A 6 0.43 33.74 46.92
C VAL A 6 -0.34 32.54 46.35
N LYS A 7 -1.67 32.50 46.51
CA LYS A 7 -2.50 31.38 46.02
C LYS A 7 -3.08 31.57 44.62
N VAL A 8 -2.76 32.68 43.94
CA VAL A 8 -3.40 33.11 42.66
C VAL A 8 -2.36 33.53 41.61
N VAL A 9 -1.27 32.77 41.47
CA VAL A 9 -0.48 32.73 40.22
C VAL A 9 -0.67 31.31 39.66
N GLU A 10 -1.86 30.98 39.19
CA GLU A 10 -2.34 31.27 37.84
C GLU A 10 -1.67 30.30 36.83
N MET A 11 -2.43 29.24 36.53
CA MET A 11 -2.41 28.44 35.30
C MET A 11 -1.29 27.39 35.13
N GLU A 12 -1.51 26.20 35.71
CA GLU A 12 -1.01 24.97 35.09
C GLU A 12 -1.85 24.72 33.83
N ALA A 13 -1.39 25.25 32.71
CA ALA A 13 -1.96 24.99 31.38
C ALA A 13 -1.94 23.48 31.12
N PRO A 14 -2.97 22.92 30.44
CA PRO A 14 -2.97 21.50 30.12
C PRO A 14 -1.85 21.25 29.12
N GLU A 15 -0.70 20.74 29.56
CA GLU A 15 0.34 20.28 28.64
C GLU A 15 -0.05 18.90 28.08
N GLN A 16 -1.08 18.91 27.25
CA GLN A 16 -1.47 17.81 26.39
C GLN A 16 -0.52 17.74 25.19
N LYS A 17 0.79 17.59 25.44
CA LYS A 17 1.78 17.30 24.40
C LYS A 17 1.93 15.79 24.22
N SER A 18 0.98 15.19 23.49
CA SER A 18 1.21 14.03 22.60
C SER A 18 -0.13 13.38 22.23
N LEU A 19 -0.99 14.11 21.52
CA LEU A 19 -2.20 13.51 20.95
C LEU A 19 -2.12 13.25 19.44
N PHE A 20 -1.11 13.78 18.74
CA PHE A 20 -1.11 13.79 17.27
C PHE A 20 -0.04 12.91 16.60
N SER A 21 0.83 12.21 17.36
CA SER A 21 1.88 11.34 16.79
C SER A 21 1.59 9.85 16.99
N SER A 22 1.25 9.42 18.21
CA SER A 22 1.03 8.00 18.53
C SER A 22 -0.19 7.41 17.80
N SER A 23 -1.28 8.17 17.66
CA SER A 23 -2.47 7.72 16.93
C SER A 23 -2.20 7.55 15.42
N ARG A 24 -1.37 8.42 14.83
CA ARG A 24 -0.94 8.29 13.42
C ARG A 24 -0.05 7.08 13.21
N ILE A 25 0.89 6.81 14.11
CA ILE A 25 1.78 5.64 14.02
C ILE A 25 0.96 4.35 14.10
N LEU A 26 -0.02 4.29 15.00
CA LEU A 26 -0.94 3.16 15.11
C LEU A 26 -1.79 2.99 13.84
N LEU A 27 -2.31 4.08 13.27
CA LEU A 27 -3.08 4.04 12.02
C LEU A 27 -2.23 3.60 10.82
N VAL A 28 -1.01 4.12 10.68
CA VAL A 28 -0.08 3.71 9.62
C VAL A 28 0.32 2.24 9.80
N GLY A 29 0.62 1.82 11.04
CA GLY A 29 0.92 0.42 11.35
C GLY A 29 -0.25 -0.51 10.99
N ALA A 30 -1.48 -0.15 11.38
CA ALA A 30 -2.68 -0.91 11.03
C ALA A 30 -2.91 -0.97 9.50
N ALA A 31 -2.72 0.15 8.79
CA ALA A 31 -2.83 0.21 7.34
C ALA A 31 -1.78 -0.68 6.64
N VAL A 32 -0.52 -0.66 7.11
CA VAL A 32 0.54 -1.53 6.58
C VAL A 32 0.21 -3.00 6.84
N VAL A 33 -0.25 -3.36 8.04
CA VAL A 33 -0.66 -4.73 8.36
C VAL A 33 -1.81 -5.16 7.44
N LEU A 34 -2.83 -4.31 7.26
CA LEU A 34 -3.96 -4.58 6.36
C LEU A 34 -3.49 -4.79 4.92
N LEU A 35 -2.63 -3.91 4.40
CA LEU A 35 -2.05 -4.03 3.06
C LEU A 35 -1.25 -5.33 2.90
N VAL A 36 -0.48 -5.74 3.92
CA VAL A 36 0.26 -7.01 3.91
C VAL A 36 -0.71 -8.19 3.93
N MET A 37 -1.77 -8.15 4.74
CA MET A 37 -2.77 -9.23 4.78
C MET A 37 -3.50 -9.40 3.45
N LEU A 38 -3.98 -8.29 2.86
CA LEU A 38 -4.60 -8.27 1.53
C LEU A 38 -3.60 -8.74 0.46
N GLY A 39 -2.35 -8.29 0.57
CA GLY A 39 -1.22 -8.71 -0.25
C GLY A 39 -1.04 -10.23 -0.26
N ARG A 40 -1.06 -10.84 0.92
CA ARG A 40 -0.91 -12.30 1.06
C ARG A 40 -2.11 -13.06 0.50
N GLN A 41 -3.33 -12.57 0.72
CA GLN A 41 -4.54 -13.23 0.23
C GLN A 41 -4.61 -13.20 -1.30
N ALA A 42 -4.33 -12.06 -1.92
CA ALA A 42 -4.26 -11.95 -3.37
C ALA A 42 -3.04 -12.68 -3.96
N GLY A 43 -1.92 -12.73 -3.22
CA GLY A 43 -0.72 -13.48 -3.59
C GLY A 43 -0.95 -14.98 -3.75
N ALA A 44 -1.95 -15.57 -3.10
CA ALA A 44 -2.29 -16.99 -3.26
C ALA A 44 -2.78 -17.33 -4.68
N TYR A 45 -3.43 -16.38 -5.36
CA TYR A 45 -3.92 -16.56 -6.74
C TYR A 45 -2.87 -16.18 -7.79
N LEU A 46 -1.76 -15.59 -7.37
CA LEU A 46 -0.71 -15.11 -8.25
C LEU A 46 -0.06 -16.21 -9.10
N PRO A 47 0.29 -17.40 -8.58
CA PRO A 47 0.92 -18.44 -9.39
C PRO A 47 0.02 -18.92 -10.53
N GLN A 48 -1.29 -19.02 -10.30
CA GLN A 48 -2.26 -19.40 -11.33
C GLN A 48 -2.34 -18.33 -12.42
N PHE A 49 -2.36 -17.06 -12.04
CA PHE A 49 -2.32 -15.94 -12.99
C PHE A 49 -1.03 -15.92 -13.81
N VAL A 50 0.13 -16.08 -13.16
CA VAL A 50 1.45 -16.14 -13.80
C VAL A 50 1.50 -17.26 -14.83
N ALA A 51 1.11 -18.49 -14.46
CA ALA A 51 1.10 -19.63 -15.37
C ALA A 51 0.17 -19.41 -16.57
N TRP A 52 -0.98 -18.75 -16.36
CA TRP A 52 -1.90 -18.41 -17.45
C TRP A 52 -1.29 -17.37 -18.39
N VAL A 53 -0.69 -16.30 -17.87
CA VAL A 53 -0.01 -15.26 -18.67
C VAL A 53 1.17 -15.85 -19.44
N GLU A 54 1.94 -16.75 -18.84
CA GLU A 54 3.04 -17.46 -19.52
C GLU A 54 2.52 -18.34 -20.66
N SER A 55 1.38 -19.01 -20.48
CA SER A 55 0.78 -19.84 -21.54
C SER A 55 0.37 -19.06 -22.80
N LEU A 56 0.18 -17.74 -22.68
CA LEU A 56 -0.20 -16.84 -23.77
C LEU A 56 0.99 -16.39 -24.65
N GLY A 57 2.23 -16.68 -24.23
CA GLY A 57 3.45 -16.38 -25.00
C GLY A 57 3.55 -14.90 -25.38
N VAL A 58 3.52 -14.60 -26.69
CA VAL A 58 3.63 -13.23 -27.24
C VAL A 58 2.52 -12.29 -26.77
N TRP A 59 1.33 -12.82 -26.45
CA TRP A 59 0.20 -12.02 -25.95
C TRP A 59 0.27 -11.69 -24.46
N GLY A 60 1.22 -12.30 -23.72
CA GLY A 60 1.36 -12.14 -22.28
C GLY A 60 1.35 -10.67 -21.80
N PRO A 61 2.14 -9.75 -22.39
CA PRO A 61 2.17 -8.35 -21.93
C PRO A 61 0.83 -7.62 -22.08
N VAL A 62 0.09 -7.88 -23.15
CA VAL A 62 -1.21 -7.24 -23.41
C VAL A 62 -2.24 -7.70 -22.37
N VAL A 63 -2.30 -9.02 -22.14
CA VAL A 63 -3.22 -9.61 -21.15
C VAL A 63 -2.84 -9.16 -19.74
N PHE A 64 -1.55 -9.07 -19.44
CA PHE A 64 -1.08 -8.57 -18.16
C PHE A 64 -1.52 -7.12 -17.92
N VAL A 65 -1.39 -6.24 -18.90
CA VAL A 65 -1.84 -4.83 -18.79
C VAL A 65 -3.35 -4.76 -18.52
N VAL A 66 -4.16 -5.51 -19.27
CA VAL A 66 -5.62 -5.55 -19.04
C VAL A 66 -5.95 -6.08 -17.64
N GLY A 67 -5.29 -7.16 -17.23
CA GLY A 67 -5.44 -7.71 -15.87
C GLY A 67 -5.03 -6.73 -14.79
N TYR A 68 -3.97 -5.96 -15.00
CA TYR A 68 -3.51 -4.92 -14.09
C TYR A 68 -4.55 -3.81 -13.94
N VAL A 69 -5.11 -3.30 -15.04
CA VAL A 69 -6.15 -2.25 -15.00
C VAL A 69 -7.38 -2.75 -14.23
N VAL A 70 -7.85 -3.97 -14.52
CA VAL A 70 -8.98 -4.57 -13.79
C VAL A 70 -8.66 -4.69 -12.29
N ALA A 71 -7.44 -5.11 -11.95
CA ALA A 71 -7.00 -5.24 -10.58
C ALA A 71 -6.88 -3.87 -9.86
N ALA A 72 -6.44 -2.83 -10.57
CA ALA A 72 -6.39 -1.47 -10.05
C ALA A 72 -7.80 -0.95 -9.73
N VAL A 73 -8.76 -1.16 -10.63
CA VAL A 73 -10.18 -0.82 -10.42
C VAL A 73 -10.81 -1.63 -9.28
N ALA A 74 -10.38 -2.89 -9.11
CA ALA A 74 -10.80 -3.76 -8.01
C ALA A 74 -10.07 -3.50 -6.68
N PHE A 75 -9.28 -2.41 -6.58
CA PHE A 75 -8.50 -2.05 -5.39
C PHE A 75 -7.54 -3.15 -4.91
N VAL A 76 -7.02 -3.95 -5.84
CA VAL A 76 -6.00 -4.96 -5.56
C VAL A 76 -4.65 -4.28 -5.31
N PRO A 77 -3.85 -4.76 -4.33
CA PRO A 77 -2.50 -4.21 -4.11
C PRO A 77 -1.61 -4.35 -5.34
N GLY A 78 -1.22 -3.21 -5.93
CA GLY A 78 -0.40 -3.17 -7.15
C GLY A 78 0.99 -3.81 -7.03
N SER A 79 1.54 -3.92 -5.81
CA SER A 79 2.84 -4.56 -5.54
C SER A 79 2.90 -6.01 -6.01
N ILE A 80 1.78 -6.75 -5.89
CA ILE A 80 1.70 -8.16 -6.30
C ILE A 80 1.88 -8.29 -7.80
N LEU A 81 1.17 -7.45 -8.56
CA LEU A 81 1.24 -7.43 -10.03
C LEU A 81 2.63 -7.01 -10.49
N THR A 82 3.22 -5.99 -9.87
CA THR A 82 4.58 -5.55 -10.19
C THR A 82 5.61 -6.67 -9.99
N LEU A 83 5.48 -7.45 -8.91
CA LEU A 83 6.32 -8.63 -8.68
C LEU A 83 6.07 -9.73 -9.72
N ALA A 84 4.81 -9.99 -10.08
CA ALA A 84 4.48 -10.96 -11.12
C ALA A 84 5.03 -10.56 -12.51
N ALA A 85 4.98 -9.29 -12.88
CA ALA A 85 5.57 -8.83 -14.13
C ALA A 85 7.08 -9.09 -14.18
N GLY A 86 7.78 -8.86 -13.07
CA GLY A 86 9.20 -9.18 -12.94
C GLY A 86 9.48 -10.68 -13.05
N ALA A 87 8.60 -11.53 -12.54
CA ALA A 87 8.71 -12.99 -12.65
C ALA A 87 8.43 -13.49 -14.08
N ILE A 88 7.37 -13.01 -14.73
CA ILE A 88 6.92 -13.46 -16.06
C ILE A 88 7.83 -12.93 -17.17
N PHE A 89 8.15 -11.63 -17.14
CA PHE A 89 8.81 -10.94 -18.27
C PHE A 89 10.29 -10.62 -17.99
N GLY A 90 10.77 -10.88 -16.77
CA GLY A 90 12.07 -10.42 -16.29
C GLY A 90 12.06 -8.93 -15.92
N LEU A 91 13.12 -8.48 -15.24
CA LEU A 91 13.24 -7.11 -14.72
C LEU A 91 13.09 -6.02 -15.81
N GLY A 92 13.81 -6.15 -16.93
CA GLY A 92 13.81 -5.10 -17.97
C GLY A 92 12.44 -4.89 -18.62
N LYS A 93 11.88 -5.95 -19.22
CA LYS A 93 10.58 -5.89 -19.90
C LYS A 93 9.43 -5.73 -18.90
N GLY A 94 9.51 -6.38 -17.74
CA GLY A 94 8.51 -6.29 -16.68
C GLY A 94 8.33 -4.86 -16.18
N VAL A 95 9.42 -4.11 -15.96
CA VAL A 95 9.33 -2.70 -15.54
C VAL A 95 8.61 -1.85 -16.59
N VAL A 96 8.93 -2.01 -17.88
CA VAL A 96 8.27 -1.26 -18.96
C VAL A 96 6.78 -1.61 -19.03
N THR A 97 6.45 -2.91 -18.98
CA THR A 97 5.05 -3.37 -19.02
C THR A 97 4.25 -2.86 -17.83
N VAL A 98 4.81 -2.92 -16.61
CA VAL A 98 4.16 -2.37 -15.41
C VAL A 98 3.99 -0.87 -15.50
N PHE A 99 4.99 -0.15 -16.01
CA PHE A 99 4.90 1.29 -16.15
C PHE A 99 3.74 1.70 -17.08
N ILE A 100 3.61 1.03 -18.23
CA ILE A 100 2.48 1.25 -19.14
C ILE A 100 1.16 0.90 -18.46
N ALA A 101 1.09 -0.27 -17.80
CA ALA A 101 -0.12 -0.70 -17.12
C ALA A 101 -0.57 0.26 -16.01
N ALA A 102 0.38 0.75 -15.20
CA ALA A 102 0.14 1.67 -14.10
C ALA A 102 -0.22 3.09 -14.56
N MET A 103 0.12 3.48 -15.80
CA MET A 103 -0.36 4.74 -16.39
C MET A 103 -1.79 4.63 -16.93
N LEU A 104 -2.27 3.41 -17.21
CA LEU A 104 -3.58 3.14 -17.79
C LEU A 104 -4.65 2.76 -16.75
N GLY A 105 -4.23 2.20 -15.62
CA GLY A 105 -5.08 1.86 -14.48
C GLY A 105 -5.20 2.99 -13.49
#